data_AF-A0A1F8P4H0-F1
#
_entry.id   AF-A0A1F8P4H0-F1
#
_cell.length_a   1.000
_cell.length_b   1.000
_cell.length_c   1.000
_cell.angle_alpha   90.00
_cell.angle_beta   90.00
_cell.angle_gamma   90.00
#
_symmetry.space_group_name_H-M   'P 1'
#
loop_
_entity.id
_entity.type
_entity.pdbx_description
1 polymer ?
#
loop_
_entity_poly.entity_id
_entity_poly.type
_entity_poly.pdbx_seq_one_letter_code
_entity_poly.pdbx_strand_id
1 'polypeptide(L)'
;MVQLHNRFSDEQIAFLFQAYEQGLLSREEVQEALHIHRSRSFVLLKDYRKDPDAFTIPYERNTPGRIPLETEIAIKRELLREKALIDDPEKPISGYNYSAVRDRLRNQGIKVSVNTIIDRAKKLDCHKPRKKRKVHDREVLTASVGA
;
A
#
# COMPACT_ATOMS: atom_id res chain seq x y z
N MET A 1 -10.94 10.78 2.57
CA MET A 1 -10.88 11.83 1.53
C MET A 1 -11.11 11.17 0.18
N VAL A 2 -12.26 11.41 -0.45
CA VAL A 2 -12.55 10.88 -1.78
C VAL A 2 -11.84 11.76 -2.80
N GLN A 3 -11.20 11.15 -3.81
CA GLN A 3 -10.50 11.90 -4.84
C GLN A 3 -11.51 12.49 -5.83
N LEU A 4 -11.33 13.77 -6.18
CA LEU A 4 -12.29 14.54 -6.97
C LEU A 4 -12.57 13.92 -8.36
N HIS A 5 -11.54 13.38 -9.01
CA HIS A 5 -11.64 12.70 -10.31
C HIS A 5 -12.49 11.42 -10.30
N ASN A 6 -12.78 10.84 -9.12
CA ASN A 6 -13.66 9.68 -9.03
C ASN A 6 -15.14 10.07 -8.91
N ARG A 7 -15.43 11.33 -8.59
CA ARG A 7 -16.79 11.82 -8.32
C ARG A 7 -17.34 12.72 -9.41
N PHE A 8 -16.46 13.47 -10.06
CA PHE A 8 -16.83 14.48 -11.05
C PHE A 8 -15.96 14.33 -12.29
N SER A 9 -16.57 14.53 -13.46
CA SER A 9 -15.81 14.71 -14.71
C SER A 9 -15.18 16.09 -14.76
N ASP A 10 -14.15 16.25 -15.59
CA ASP A 10 -13.51 17.55 -15.80
C ASP A 10 -14.52 18.61 -16.29
N GLU A 11 -15.45 18.21 -17.17
CA GLU A 11 -16.54 19.05 -17.67
C GLU A 11 -17.49 19.54 -16.55
N GLN A 12 -17.88 18.68 -15.62
CA GLN A 12 -18.76 19.05 -14.51
C GLN A 12 -18.10 20.08 -13.59
N ILE A 13 -16.79 19.98 -13.42
CA ILE A 13 -16.02 20.89 -12.58
C ILE A 13 -15.82 22.21 -13.30
N ALA A 14 -15.51 22.17 -14.60
CA ALA A 14 -15.44 23.34 -15.46
C ALA A 14 -16.76 24.12 -15.44
N PHE A 15 -17.90 23.43 -15.55
CA PHE A 15 -19.23 24.04 -15.48
C PHE A 15 -19.48 24.77 -14.15
N LEU A 16 -19.12 24.16 -13.01
CA LEU A 16 -19.26 24.81 -11.70
C LEU A 16 -18.39 26.06 -11.57
N PHE A 17 -17.17 26.03 -12.11
CA PHE A 17 -16.32 27.23 -12.14
C PHE A 17 -16.81 28.28 -13.14
N GLN A 18 -17.39 27.89 -14.26
CA GLN A 18 -18.03 28.80 -15.20
C GLN A 18 -19.21 29.54 -14.56
N ALA A 19 -20.09 28.80 -13.85
CA ALA A 19 -21.21 29.39 -13.12
C ALA A 19 -20.76 30.34 -12.00
N TYR A 20 -19.61 30.05 -11.37
CA TYR A 20 -18.97 30.96 -10.41
C TYR A 20 -18.45 32.24 -11.07
N GLU A 21 -17.76 32.16 -12.22
CA GLU A 21 -17.30 33.35 -12.97
C GLU A 21 -18.46 34.22 -13.47
N GLN A 22 -19.60 33.61 -13.80
CA GLN A 22 -20.82 34.32 -14.20
C GLN A 22 -21.60 34.91 -13.02
N GLY A 23 -21.18 34.66 -11.78
CA GLY A 23 -21.86 35.13 -10.57
C GLY A 23 -23.17 34.40 -10.26
N LEU A 24 -23.45 33.27 -10.92
CA LEU A 24 -24.64 32.44 -10.69
C LEU A 24 -24.49 31.55 -9.46
N LEU A 25 -23.25 31.21 -9.11
CA LEU A 25 -22.91 30.46 -7.89
C LEU A 25 -21.93 31.25 -7.05
N SER A 26 -22.13 31.22 -5.75
CA SER A 26 -21.18 31.68 -4.75
C SER A 26 -20.02 30.69 -4.61
N ARG A 27 -18.91 31.21 -4.06
CA ARG A 27 -17.73 30.40 -3.74
C ARG A 27 -18.03 29.24 -2.78
N GLU A 28 -18.97 29.45 -1.87
CA GLU A 28 -19.34 28.48 -0.82
C GLU A 28 -20.14 27.32 -1.41
N GLU A 29 -21.08 27.63 -2.31
CA GLU A 29 -21.85 26.61 -3.04
C GLU A 29 -20.95 25.72 -3.90
N VAL A 30 -19.95 26.29 -4.58
CA VAL A 30 -18.99 25.49 -5.37
C VAL A 30 -18.13 24.59 -4.48
N GLN A 31 -17.72 25.08 -3.31
CA GLN A 31 -16.93 24.29 -2.34
C GLN A 31 -17.76 23.14 -1.76
N GLU A 32 -19.02 23.40 -1.45
CA GLU A 32 -19.95 22.41 -0.93
C GLU A 32 -20.27 21.35 -1.98
N ALA A 33 -20.60 21.76 -3.22
CA ALA A 33 -20.88 20.86 -4.34
C ALA A 33 -19.69 19.92 -4.64
N LEU A 34 -18.48 20.48 -4.70
CA LEU A 34 -17.25 19.71 -4.96
C LEU A 34 -16.72 18.99 -3.72
N HIS A 35 -17.25 19.30 -2.52
CA HIS A 35 -16.74 18.87 -1.22
C HIS A 35 -15.23 19.05 -1.06
N ILE A 36 -14.74 20.25 -1.39
CA ILE A 36 -13.33 20.60 -1.28
C ILE A 36 -13.10 21.80 -0.38
N HIS A 37 -11.93 21.80 0.27
CA HIS A 37 -11.49 22.95 1.04
C HIS A 37 -11.17 24.15 0.15
N ARG A 38 -11.30 25.35 0.73
CA ARG A 38 -11.02 26.65 0.11
C ARG A 38 -9.73 26.69 -0.71
N SER A 39 -8.61 26.25 -0.14
CA SER A 39 -7.30 26.28 -0.80
C SER A 39 -7.31 25.52 -2.14
N ARG A 40 -7.87 24.31 -2.13
CA ARG A 40 -8.00 23.48 -3.33
C ARG A 40 -8.94 24.10 -4.36
N SER A 41 -10.03 24.72 -3.92
CA SER A 41 -10.97 25.42 -4.84
C SER A 41 -10.28 26.54 -5.61
N PHE A 42 -9.42 27.33 -4.97
CA PHE A 42 -8.70 28.43 -5.63
C PHE A 42 -7.59 27.95 -6.56
N VAL A 43 -6.92 26.85 -6.24
CA VAL A 43 -5.92 26.24 -7.13
C VAL A 43 -6.60 25.76 -8.42
N LEU A 44 -7.69 25.00 -8.28
CA LEU A 44 -8.44 24.50 -9.44
C LEU A 44 -9.05 25.63 -10.27
N LEU A 45 -9.61 26.64 -9.61
CA LEU A 45 -10.14 27.83 -10.30
C LEU A 45 -9.03 28.60 -11.04
N LYS A 46 -7.83 28.72 -10.45
CA LYS A 46 -6.68 29.35 -11.11
C LYS A 46 -6.27 28.57 -12.35
N ASP A 47 -6.27 27.25 -12.29
CA ASP A 47 -5.92 26.41 -13.44
C ASP A 47 -7.01 26.47 -14.53
N TYR A 48 -8.28 26.45 -14.15
CA TYR A 48 -9.41 26.69 -15.06
C TYR A 48 -9.31 28.06 -15.76
N ARG A 49 -8.94 29.13 -15.05
CA ARG A 49 -8.78 30.47 -15.64
C ARG A 49 -7.63 30.60 -16.63
N LYS A 50 -6.62 29.72 -16.58
CA LYS A 50 -5.49 29.77 -17.52
C LYS A 50 -5.90 29.27 -18.89
N ASP A 51 -6.66 28.18 -18.92
CA ASP A 51 -7.16 27.56 -20.14
C ASP A 51 -8.46 26.80 -19.82
N PRO A 52 -9.62 27.45 -20.01
CA PRO A 52 -10.92 26.83 -19.73
C PRO A 52 -11.21 25.63 -20.63
N ASP A 53 -10.76 25.67 -21.88
CA ASP A 53 -11.06 24.66 -22.89
C ASP A 53 -10.19 23.41 -22.73
N ALA A 54 -8.96 23.56 -22.24
CA ALA A 54 -8.05 22.45 -21.92
C ALA A 54 -8.05 22.08 -20.42
N PHE A 55 -9.02 22.54 -19.63
CA PHE A 55 -9.08 22.23 -18.21
C PHE A 55 -9.21 20.71 -18.00
N THR A 56 -8.30 20.14 -17.22
CA THR A 56 -8.26 18.72 -16.91
C THR A 56 -7.71 18.56 -15.51
N ILE A 57 -8.24 17.61 -14.74
CA ILE A 57 -7.68 17.26 -13.44
C ILE A 57 -6.82 16.02 -13.61
N PRO A 58 -5.50 16.19 -13.78
CA PRO A 58 -4.62 15.05 -13.98
C PRO A 58 -4.68 14.15 -12.75
N TYR A 59 -4.98 12.88 -12.99
CA TYR A 59 -4.80 11.83 -12.01
C TYR A 59 -3.67 10.90 -12.43
N GLU A 60 -2.47 11.19 -11.95
CA GLU A 60 -1.31 10.33 -12.16
C GLU A 60 -0.99 9.54 -10.89
N ARG A 61 -1.09 8.21 -10.97
CA ARG A 61 -0.49 7.30 -9.99
C ARG A 61 0.85 6.80 -10.50
N ASN A 62 1.93 7.48 -10.13
CA ASN A 62 3.29 6.93 -10.26
C ASN A 62 3.58 5.99 -9.08
N THR A 63 2.95 4.81 -9.09
CA THR A 63 3.38 3.70 -8.23
C THR A 63 4.11 2.69 -9.12
N PRO A 64 5.39 2.36 -8.86
CA PRO A 64 6.07 1.30 -9.61
C PRO A 64 5.26 0.01 -9.46
N GLY A 65 4.63 -0.41 -10.56
CA GLY A 65 3.47 -1.30 -10.53
C GLY A 65 3.77 -2.74 -10.12
N ARG A 66 5.04 -3.16 -10.09
CA ARG A 66 5.49 -4.47 -9.63
C ARG A 66 7.01 -4.46 -9.43
N ILE A 67 7.47 -5.39 -8.60
CA ILE A 67 8.89 -5.75 -8.54
C ILE A 67 9.29 -6.33 -9.91
N PRO A 68 10.45 -5.95 -10.47
CA PRO A 68 10.92 -6.49 -11.73
C PRO A 68 10.97 -8.03 -11.72
N LEU A 69 10.66 -8.65 -12.85
CA LEU A 69 10.64 -10.12 -12.97
C LEU A 69 11.99 -10.75 -12.58
N GLU A 70 13.10 -10.10 -12.92
CA GLU A 70 14.46 -10.52 -12.54
C GLU A 70 14.63 -10.64 -11.03
N THR A 71 14.10 -9.66 -10.29
CA THR A 71 14.12 -9.67 -8.84
C THR A 71 13.26 -10.81 -8.28
N GLU A 72 12.11 -11.11 -8.90
CA GLU A 72 11.29 -12.26 -8.47
C GLU A 72 12.01 -13.59 -8.68
N ILE A 73 12.69 -13.76 -9.81
CA ILE A 73 13.47 -14.98 -10.12
C ILE A 73 14.62 -15.13 -9.13
N ALA A 74 15.33 -14.05 -8.80
CA ALA A 74 16.40 -14.06 -7.82
C ALA A 74 15.90 -14.46 -6.41
N ILE A 75 14.79 -13.85 -5.95
CA ILE A 75 14.15 -14.21 -4.68
C ILE A 75 13.78 -15.71 -4.66
N LYS A 76 13.15 -16.20 -5.74
CA LYS A 76 12.75 -17.61 -5.84
C LYS A 76 13.96 -18.55 -5.76
N ARG A 77 15.05 -18.24 -6.46
CA ARG A 77 16.29 -19.04 -6.44
C ARG A 77 16.87 -19.12 -5.04
N GLU A 78 17.00 -17.98 -4.36
CA GLU A 78 17.57 -17.94 -3.01
C GLU A 78 16.69 -18.62 -1.95
N LEU A 79 15.36 -18.55 -2.09
CA LEU A 79 14.43 -19.27 -1.22
C LEU A 79 14.49 -20.79 -1.41
N LEU A 80 14.58 -21.27 -2.64
CA LEU A 80 14.72 -22.70 -2.92
C LEU A 80 16.06 -23.25 -2.41
N ARG A 81 17.13 -22.45 -2.52
CA ARG A 81 18.43 -22.79 -1.93
C ARG A 81 18.34 -22.91 -0.41
N GLU A 82 17.65 -21.98 0.25
CA GLU A 82 17.42 -22.03 1.69
C GLU A 82 16.60 -23.26 2.09
N LYS A 83 15.57 -23.60 1.30
CA LYS A 83 14.76 -24.80 1.51
C LYS A 83 15.59 -26.08 1.40
N ALA A 84 16.44 -26.20 0.39
CA ALA A 84 17.32 -27.35 0.22
C ALA A 84 18.31 -27.53 1.40
N LEU A 85 18.71 -26.45 2.07
CA LEU A 85 19.57 -26.53 3.26
C LEU A 85 18.83 -27.06 4.50
N ILE A 86 17.52 -26.84 4.58
CA ILE A 86 16.66 -27.27 5.70
C ILE A 86 16.13 -28.68 5.50
N ASP A 87 15.89 -29.07 4.24
CA ASP A 87 15.43 -30.41 3.90
C ASP A 87 16.56 -31.47 4.05
N ASP A 88 17.82 -31.04 4.12
CA ASP A 88 18.98 -31.90 4.35
C ASP A 88 19.06 -32.38 5.83
N PRO A 89 18.84 -33.68 6.11
CA PRO A 89 18.78 -34.21 7.47
C PRO A 89 20.13 -34.19 8.21
N GLU A 90 21.25 -34.06 7.49
CA GLU A 90 22.59 -33.95 8.07
C GLU A 90 22.81 -32.59 8.75
N LYS A 91 22.05 -31.56 8.35
CA LYS A 91 22.24 -30.19 8.85
C LYS A 91 21.29 -29.91 10.02
N PRO A 92 21.79 -29.39 11.16
CA PRO A 92 20.96 -29.07 12.32
C PRO A 92 20.21 -27.73 12.16
N ILE A 93 19.70 -27.43 10.96
CA ILE A 93 19.02 -26.18 10.64
C ILE A 93 17.54 -26.47 10.39
N SER A 94 16.70 -26.08 11.35
CA SER A 94 15.25 -26.37 11.29
C SER A 94 14.40 -25.19 10.78
N GLY A 95 14.96 -23.97 10.72
CA GLY A 95 14.22 -22.74 10.42
C GLY A 95 14.75 -21.98 9.20
N TYR A 96 13.84 -21.29 8.50
CA TYR A 96 14.18 -20.41 7.37
C TYR A 96 14.78 -19.09 7.86
N ASN A 97 15.95 -18.72 7.35
CA ASN A 97 16.58 -17.43 7.66
C ASN A 97 16.41 -16.42 6.53
N TYR A 98 15.30 -15.67 6.56
CA TYR A 98 15.01 -14.66 5.54
C TYR A 98 15.94 -13.43 5.58
N SER A 99 16.58 -13.16 6.72
CA SER A 99 17.60 -12.11 6.82
C SER A 99 18.83 -12.50 6.02
N ALA A 100 19.27 -13.76 6.11
CA ALA A 100 20.37 -14.27 5.29
C ALA A 100 20.03 -14.23 3.79
N VAL A 101 18.81 -14.61 3.40
CA VAL A 101 18.32 -14.49 2.02
C VAL A 101 18.36 -13.03 1.54
N ARG A 102 17.90 -12.08 2.37
CA ARG A 102 17.95 -10.65 2.05
C ARG A 102 19.39 -10.18 1.85
N ASP A 103 20.31 -10.60 2.70
CA ASP A 103 21.70 -10.16 2.63
C ASP A 103 22.39 -10.74 1.38
N ARG A 104 22.08 -12.00 0.99
CA ARG A 104 22.51 -12.59 -0.29
C ARG A 104 21.97 -11.82 -1.50
N LEU A 105 20.69 -11.45 -1.49
CA LEU A 105 20.08 -10.62 -2.54
C LEU A 105 20.69 -9.22 -2.61
N ARG A 106 21.00 -8.62 -1.45
CA ARG A 106 21.68 -7.33 -1.37
C ARG A 106 23.07 -7.37 -2.01
N ASN A 107 23.81 -8.46 -1.83
CA ASN A 107 25.11 -8.67 -2.48
C ASN A 107 25.00 -8.79 -4.01
N GLN A 108 23.85 -9.21 -4.53
CA GLN A 108 23.53 -9.24 -5.96
C GLN A 108 23.01 -7.87 -6.48
N GLY A 109 23.03 -6.82 -5.65
CA GLY A 109 22.51 -5.49 -5.99
C GLY A 109 21.00 -5.35 -5.85
N ILE A 110 20.30 -6.38 -5.40
CA ILE A 110 18.83 -6.41 -5.31
C ILE A 110 18.39 -5.98 -3.91
N LYS A 111 17.80 -4.78 -3.82
CA LYS A 111 17.29 -4.24 -2.55
C LYS A 111 15.81 -4.55 -2.37
N VAL A 112 15.51 -5.54 -1.52
CA VAL A 112 14.13 -5.94 -1.18
C VAL A 112 13.93 -6.00 0.33
N SER A 113 12.68 -5.77 0.76
CA SER A 113 12.32 -5.87 2.18
C SER A 113 12.18 -7.33 2.61
N VAL A 114 12.40 -7.60 3.91
CA VAL A 114 12.19 -8.96 4.47
C VAL A 114 10.73 -9.40 4.32
N ASN A 115 9.78 -8.48 4.47
CA ASN A 115 8.36 -8.77 4.31
C ASN A 115 8.03 -9.26 2.90
N THR A 116 8.62 -8.63 1.88
CA THR A 116 8.49 -9.05 0.48
C THR A 116 8.99 -10.48 0.26
N ILE A 117 10.13 -10.83 0.87
CA ILE A 117 10.70 -12.18 0.80
C ILE A 117 9.77 -13.18 1.50
N ILE A 118 9.28 -12.86 2.69
CA ILE A 118 8.35 -13.72 3.45
C ILE A 118 7.05 -13.96 2.66
N ASP A 119 6.49 -12.92 2.04
CA ASP A 119 5.27 -13.05 1.24
C ASP A 119 5.47 -13.95 0.02
N ARG A 120 6.65 -13.94 -0.60
CA ARG A 120 7.00 -14.88 -1.68
C ARG A 120 7.30 -16.28 -1.14
N ALA A 121 7.92 -16.39 0.03
CA ALA A 121 8.19 -17.67 0.69
C ALA A 121 6.91 -18.43 1.04
N LYS A 122 5.87 -17.72 1.52
CA LYS A 122 4.54 -18.30 1.77
C LYS A 122 3.89 -18.89 0.51
N LYS A 123 4.14 -18.29 -0.66
CA LYS A 123 3.61 -18.78 -1.96
C LYS A 123 4.37 -19.99 -2.49
N LEU A 124 5.60 -20.21 -2.03
CA LEU A 124 6.51 -21.27 -2.50
C LEU A 124 6.69 -22.39 -1.45
N ASP A 125 5.84 -22.42 -0.42
CA ASP A 125 5.94 -23.34 0.73
C ASP A 125 7.32 -23.32 1.42
N CYS A 126 8.05 -22.22 1.31
CA CYS A 126 9.33 -21.98 1.96
C CYS A 126 9.14 -21.26 3.30
N HIS A 127 8.01 -21.50 3.98
CA HIS A 127 7.64 -20.80 5.21
C HIS A 127 6.99 -21.75 6.22
N LYS A 128 7.56 -21.80 7.43
CA LYS A 128 6.98 -22.55 8.56
C LYS A 128 6.10 -21.62 9.40
N PRO A 129 4.77 -21.82 9.44
CA PRO A 129 3.90 -21.02 10.29
C PRO A 129 4.23 -21.27 11.76
N ARG A 130 4.14 -20.22 12.57
CA ARG A 130 4.35 -20.33 14.01
C ARG A 130 3.25 -21.20 14.63
N LYS A 131 3.63 -22.21 15.41
CA LYS A 131 2.68 -23.02 16.17
C LYS A 131 1.88 -22.12 17.11
N LYS A 132 0.55 -22.19 17.03
CA LYS A 132 -0.34 -21.48 17.96
C LYS A 132 -0.07 -21.99 19.39
N ARG A 133 0.12 -21.06 20.33
CA ARG A 133 0.23 -21.42 21.75
C ARG A 133 -1.14 -21.93 22.22
N LYS A 134 -1.15 -23.00 23.01
CA LYS A 134 -2.37 -23.42 23.70
C LYS A 134 -2.73 -22.36 24.72
N VAL A 135 -3.98 -21.91 24.72
CA VAL A 135 -4.52 -21.11 25.82
C VAL A 135 -4.64 -22.04 27.02
N HIS A 136 -4.21 -21.58 28.20
CA HIS A 136 -4.36 -22.36 29.42
C HIS A 136 -5.76 -22.09 29.98
N ASP A 137 -6.59 -23.12 30.08
CA ASP A 137 -7.93 -23.04 30.69
C ASP A 137 -7.84 -23.16 32.22
N ARG A 138 -7.04 -22.28 32.85
CA ARG A 138 -6.97 -22.22 34.32
C ARG A 138 -8.02 -21.23 34.82
N GLU A 139 -9.17 -21.73 35.26
CA GLU A 139 -10.13 -20.96 36.04
C GLU A 139 -9.64 -20.80 37.48
N VAL A 140 -9.59 -19.56 37.96
CA VAL A 140 -9.26 -19.24 39.35
C VAL A 140 -10.56 -18.98 40.09
N LEU A 141 -11.00 -19.94 40.90
CA LEU A 141 -12.15 -19.78 41.79
C LEU A 141 -11.68 -19.12 43.09
N THR A 142 -11.92 -17.82 43.26
CA THR A 142 -11.64 -17.10 44.51
C THR A 142 -12.93 -16.77 45.25
N ALA A 143 -13.01 -17.19 46.52
CA ALA A 143 -14.13 -16.90 47.41
C ALA A 143 -14.00 -15.55 48.16
N SER A 144 -12.95 -14.78 47.89
CA SER A 144 -12.64 -13.53 48.59
C SER A 144 -12.61 -12.38 47.60
N VAL A 145 -13.47 -11.38 47.80
CA VAL A 145 -13.35 -10.07 47.14
C VAL A 145 -12.21 -9.35 47.86
N GLY A 146 -11.11 -9.07 47.16
CA GLY A 146 -9.93 -8.42 47.76
C GLY A 146 -10.32 -7.16 48.55
N ALA A 147 -9.79 -7.05 49.77
CA ALA A 147 -10.04 -5.95 50.70
C ALA A 147 -9.38 -4.63 50.24
#